data_AF-A0A914R0B7-F1
#
_entry.id   AF-A0A914R0B7-F1
#
_cell.length_a   1.000
_cell.length_b   1.000
_cell.length_c   1.000
_cell.angle_alpha   90.00
_cell.angle_beta   90.00
_cell.angle_gamma   90.00
#
_symmetry.space_group_name_H-M   'P 1'
#
loop_
_entity.id
_entity.type
_entity.pdbx_description
1 polymer ?
#
loop_
_entity_poly.entity_id
_entity_poly.type
_entity_poly.pdbx_seq_one_letter_code
_entity_poly.pdbx_strand_id
1 'polypeptide(L)'
;MVFTKKPGAKKTASQKASRPADGKKGRKKARKETFGVYIYRVLKQVHPETGISSKAMSIMNSFVNDVFERIAAEAARLAQYNKRSTISSRDIQTAVRLILPGELSKHAVSEGTKAVTKYTASV
;
A
#
# COMPACT_ATOMS: atom_id res chain seq x y z
N MET A 1 50.02 -38.04 -16.53
CA MET A 1 50.54 -38.31 -17.88
C MET A 1 49.43 -38.09 -18.89
N VAL A 2 49.82 -37.47 -20.00
CA VAL A 2 49.00 -36.83 -21.02
C VAL A 2 48.28 -37.86 -21.89
N PHE A 3 47.00 -37.65 -22.21
CA PHE A 3 46.36 -38.23 -23.40
C PHE A 3 45.99 -37.12 -24.38
N THR A 4 46.84 -36.94 -25.38
CA THR A 4 46.63 -36.17 -26.61
C THR A 4 45.95 -37.08 -27.64
N LYS A 5 44.74 -36.74 -28.16
CA LYS A 5 44.46 -35.98 -29.42
C LYS A 5 44.61 -36.88 -30.67
N LYS A 6 43.57 -37.23 -31.45
CA LYS A 6 42.76 -36.50 -32.50
C LYS A 6 42.12 -37.61 -33.40
N PRO A 7 41.45 -37.38 -34.57
CA PRO A 7 40.61 -36.28 -35.11
C PRO A 7 39.30 -36.78 -35.80
N GLY A 8 38.42 -35.86 -36.22
CA GLY A 8 37.36 -36.13 -37.23
C GLY A 8 36.39 -34.94 -37.33
N ALA A 9 36.65 -33.92 -38.16
CA ALA A 9 36.36 -33.81 -39.60
C ALA A 9 34.90 -33.40 -39.93
N LYS A 10 34.74 -32.07 -40.12
CA LYS A 10 33.86 -31.30 -41.06
C LYS A 10 32.42 -31.75 -41.29
N LYS A 11 31.47 -30.78 -41.21
CA LYS A 11 30.83 -30.14 -42.38
C LYS A 11 29.73 -29.10 -42.01
N THR A 12 29.90 -27.90 -42.60
CA THR A 12 28.91 -27.02 -43.26
C THR A 12 27.60 -26.62 -42.57
N ALA A 13 27.34 -25.31 -42.43
CA ALA A 13 26.35 -24.58 -43.24
C ALA A 13 26.16 -23.14 -42.74
N SER A 14 25.96 -22.24 -43.69
CA SER A 14 25.94 -20.79 -43.60
C SER A 14 24.66 -20.21 -42.96
N GLN A 15 24.86 -19.08 -42.27
CA GLN A 15 23.99 -17.89 -42.19
C GLN A 15 22.53 -18.04 -41.69
N LYS A 16 22.21 -17.32 -40.59
CA LYS A 16 20.99 -16.49 -40.51
C LYS A 16 21.05 -15.43 -39.40
N ALA A 17 21.01 -14.19 -39.86
CA ALA A 17 20.35 -13.01 -39.27
C ALA A 17 20.59 -12.69 -37.79
N SER A 18 21.38 -11.63 -37.59
CA SER A 18 21.30 -10.74 -36.43
C SER A 18 19.85 -10.26 -36.22
N ARG A 19 19.18 -10.79 -35.19
CA ARG A 19 17.92 -10.21 -34.71
C ARG A 19 18.27 -8.92 -33.97
N PRO A 20 17.67 -7.77 -34.29
CA PRO A 20 17.85 -6.58 -33.48
C PRO A 20 17.24 -6.87 -32.10
N ALA A 21 18.04 -6.71 -31.07
CA ALA A 21 17.56 -6.65 -29.70
C ALA A 21 16.70 -5.39 -29.58
N ASP A 22 15.40 -5.55 -29.82
CA ASP A 22 14.39 -4.53 -29.54
C ASP A 22 14.32 -4.37 -28.03
N GLY A 23 15.23 -3.53 -27.53
CA GLY A 23 15.31 -3.10 -26.15
C GLY A 23 14.08 -2.26 -25.81
N LYS A 24 12.94 -2.93 -25.64
CA LYS A 24 11.82 -2.40 -24.85
C LYS A 24 12.31 -2.27 -23.42
N LYS A 25 12.99 -1.16 -23.16
CA LYS A 25 13.26 -0.60 -21.83
C LYS A 25 11.92 -0.60 -21.11
N GLY A 26 11.71 -1.62 -20.29
CA GLY A 26 10.42 -1.88 -19.65
C GLY A 26 9.91 -0.61 -19.02
N ARG A 27 8.75 -0.13 -19.51
CA ARG A 27 8.09 1.05 -18.96
C ARG A 27 7.95 0.82 -17.46
N LYS A 28 8.73 1.55 -16.67
CA LYS A 28 8.70 1.44 -15.20
C LYS A 28 7.24 1.66 -14.80
N LYS A 29 6.59 0.60 -14.34
CA LYS A 29 5.21 0.69 -13.84
C LYS A 29 5.24 1.77 -12.76
N ALA A 30 4.42 2.80 -12.92
CA ALA A 30 4.24 3.80 -11.88
C ALA A 30 3.91 3.05 -10.57
N ARG A 31 4.66 3.34 -9.52
CA ARG A 31 4.47 2.68 -8.22
C ARG A 31 3.07 3.08 -7.73
N LYS A 32 2.16 2.11 -7.68
CA LYS A 32 0.86 2.33 -7.04
C LYS A 32 1.12 2.45 -5.54
N GLU A 33 0.84 3.62 -4.98
CA GLU A 33 0.88 3.80 -3.54
C GLU A 33 -0.25 2.98 -2.91
N THR A 34 0.09 2.21 -1.88
CA THR A 34 -0.83 1.32 -1.17
C THR A 34 -0.47 1.34 0.30
N PHE A 35 -1.42 0.97 1.16
CA PHE A 35 -1.22 0.87 2.60
C PHE A 35 -0.48 -0.41 3.02
N GLY A 36 -0.03 -1.25 2.08
CA GLY A 36 0.44 -2.61 2.36
C GLY A 36 1.62 -2.68 3.35
N VAL A 37 2.57 -1.74 3.28
CA VAL A 37 3.69 -1.67 4.23
C VAL A 37 3.20 -1.40 5.65
N TYR A 38 2.23 -0.51 5.81
CA TYR A 38 1.68 -0.14 7.13
C TYR A 38 0.79 -1.24 7.69
N ILE A 39 -0.05 -1.85 6.85
CA ILE A 39 -0.87 -3.01 7.22
C ILE A 39 0.02 -4.14 7.74
N TYR A 40 1.13 -4.43 7.06
CA TYR A 40 2.08 -5.45 7.50
C TYR A 40 2.77 -5.09 8.83
N ARG A 41 3.18 -3.82 9.02
CA ARG A 41 3.77 -3.36 10.29
C ARG A 41 2.81 -3.51 11.46
N VAL A 42 1.55 -3.13 11.29
CA VAL A 42 0.51 -3.30 12.32
C VAL A 42 0.26 -4.77 12.59
N LEU A 43 0.19 -5.63 11.56
CA LEU A 43 0.04 -7.07 11.74
C LEU A 43 1.16 -7.65 12.61
N LYS A 44 2.42 -7.29 12.35
CA LYS A 44 3.57 -7.80 13.11
C LYS A 44 3.63 -7.27 14.54
N GLN A 45 3.04 -6.11 14.81
CA GLN A 45 2.91 -5.60 16.18
C GLN A 45 1.92 -6.43 17.02
N VAL A 46 0.87 -6.99 16.40
CA VAL A 46 -0.17 -7.77 17.10
C VAL A 46 0.12 -9.28 17.05
N HIS A 47 0.64 -9.79 15.94
CA HIS A 47 0.96 -11.20 15.70
C HIS A 47 2.29 -11.38 14.95
N PRO A 48 3.43 -11.47 15.66
CA PRO A 48 4.76 -11.54 15.05
C PRO A 48 4.98 -12.74 14.11
N GLU A 49 4.44 -13.91 14.44
CA GLU A 49 4.67 -15.15 13.68
C GLU A 49 3.69 -15.33 12.51
N THR A 50 2.61 -14.56 12.45
CA THR A 50 1.55 -14.73 11.44
C THR A 50 1.90 -14.01 10.13
N GLY A 51 1.63 -14.65 9.00
CA GLY A 51 1.73 -14.07 7.66
C GLY A 51 0.37 -13.64 7.10
N ILE A 52 0.37 -12.83 6.05
CA ILE A 52 -0.83 -12.42 5.31
C ILE A 52 -0.63 -12.72 3.82
N SER A 53 -1.63 -13.33 3.19
CA SER A 53 -1.59 -13.62 1.75
C SER A 53 -1.75 -12.33 0.91
N SER A 54 -1.31 -12.36 -0.35
CA SER A 54 -1.44 -11.22 -1.27
C SER A 54 -2.91 -10.83 -1.51
N LYS A 55 -3.82 -11.81 -1.58
CA LYS A 55 -5.26 -11.58 -1.71
C LYS A 55 -5.83 -10.89 -0.47
N ALA A 56 -5.48 -11.38 0.73
CA ALA A 56 -5.91 -10.75 1.98
C ALA A 56 -5.33 -9.33 2.12
N MET A 57 -4.08 -9.11 1.72
CA MET A 57 -3.47 -7.78 1.68
C MET A 57 -4.24 -6.81 0.76
N SER A 58 -4.67 -7.28 -0.41
CA SER A 58 -5.48 -6.47 -1.33
C SER A 58 -6.83 -6.10 -0.71
N ILE A 59 -7.50 -7.03 -0.02
CA ILE A 59 -8.76 -6.78 0.68
C ILE A 59 -8.56 -5.74 1.78
N MET A 60 -7.52 -5.89 2.61
CA MET A 60 -7.22 -4.95 3.69
C MET A 60 -6.90 -3.54 3.15
N ASN A 61 -6.16 -3.44 2.06
CA ASN A 61 -5.91 -2.16 1.42
C ASN A 61 -7.21 -1.50 0.93
N SER A 62 -8.10 -2.26 0.29
CA SER A 62 -9.40 -1.73 -0.13
C SER A 62 -10.27 -1.31 1.05
N PHE A 63 -10.26 -2.08 2.15
CA PHE A 63 -10.98 -1.73 3.38
C PHE A 63 -10.50 -0.40 3.97
N VAL A 64 -9.19 -0.16 4.03
CA VAL A 64 -8.65 1.13 4.50
C VAL A 64 -9.12 2.28 3.61
N ASN A 65 -9.13 2.11 2.29
CA ASN A 65 -9.60 3.15 1.38
C ASN A 65 -11.10 3.42 1.53
N ASP A 66 -11.94 2.38 1.64
CA ASP A 66 -13.39 2.54 1.84
C ASP A 66 -13.70 3.30 3.13
N VAL A 67 -13.06 2.94 4.24
CA VAL A 67 -13.24 3.65 5.52
C VAL A 67 -12.72 5.09 5.44
N PHE A 68 -11.57 5.32 4.79
CA PHE A 68 -11.01 6.64 4.60
C PHE A 68 -11.96 7.55 3.80
N GLU A 69 -12.47 7.08 2.67
CA GLU A 69 -13.38 7.84 1.81
C GLU A 69 -14.68 8.17 2.55
N ARG A 70 -15.25 7.21 3.30
CA ARG A 70 -16.46 7.45 4.11
C ARG A 70 -16.24 8.54 5.16
N ILE A 71 -15.15 8.47 5.92
CA ILE A 71 -14.85 9.47 6.96
C ILE A 71 -14.56 10.84 6.32
N ALA A 72 -13.77 10.88 5.25
CA ALA A 72 -13.42 12.13 4.56
C ALA A 72 -14.65 12.82 3.96
N ALA A 73 -15.54 12.05 3.30
CA ALA A 73 -16.77 12.57 2.73
C ALA A 73 -17.69 13.15 3.82
N GLU A 74 -17.84 12.46 4.94
CA GLU A 74 -18.69 12.92 6.03
C GLU A 74 -18.10 14.13 6.75
N ALA A 75 -16.79 14.16 6.98
CA ALA A 75 -16.10 15.32 7.55
C ALA A 75 -16.18 16.55 6.63
N ALA A 76 -16.11 16.36 5.31
CA ALA A 76 -16.30 17.43 4.35
C ALA A 76 -17.73 18.00 4.41
N ARG A 77 -18.77 17.15 4.51
CA ARG A 77 -20.15 17.60 4.72
C ARG A 77 -20.30 18.39 6.01
N LEU A 78 -19.71 17.92 7.12
CA LEU A 78 -19.74 18.62 8.40
C LEU A 78 -19.07 20.00 8.34
N ALA A 79 -17.95 20.14 7.63
CA ALA A 79 -17.31 21.43 7.42
C ALA A 79 -18.21 22.37 6.61
N GLN A 80 -18.84 21.86 5.53
CA GLN A 80 -19.78 22.62 4.69
C GLN A 80 -21.03 23.07 5.45
N TYR A 81 -21.63 22.21 6.28
CA TYR A 81 -22.79 22.58 7.11
C TYR A 81 -22.46 23.73 8.06
N ASN A 82 -21.24 23.75 8.59
CA ASN A 82 -20.74 24.83 9.44
C ASN A 82 -20.19 26.03 8.66
N LYS A 83 -20.37 26.06 7.33
CA LYS A 83 -19.87 27.12 6.42
C LYS A 83 -18.36 27.35 6.53
N ARG A 84 -17.60 26.29 6.80
CA ARG A 84 -16.13 26.32 6.87
C ARG A 84 -15.52 25.69 5.63
N SER A 85 -14.47 26.31 5.09
CA SER A 85 -13.69 25.78 3.96
C SER A 85 -12.55 24.86 4.40
N THR A 86 -12.35 24.69 5.70
CA THR A 86 -11.27 23.88 6.28
C THR A 86 -11.86 22.76 7.12
N ILE A 87 -11.45 21.52 6.84
CA ILE A 87 -11.80 20.35 7.65
C ILE A 87 -10.89 20.34 8.87
N SER A 88 -11.49 20.41 10.06
CA SER A 88 -10.78 20.38 11.34
C SER A 88 -10.73 18.98 11.96
N SER A 89 -9.87 18.78 12.95
CA SER A 89 -9.84 17.53 13.74
C SER A 89 -11.18 17.21 14.41
N ARG A 90 -11.97 18.24 14.76
CA ARG A 90 -13.33 18.09 15.29
C ARG A 90 -14.31 17.50 14.26
N ASP A 91 -14.16 17.87 12.99
CA ASP A 91 -15.00 17.34 11.91
C ASP A 91 -14.71 15.86 11.68
N ILE A 92 -13.42 15.49 11.68
CA ILE A 92 -12.99 14.09 11.61
C ILE A 92 -13.50 13.29 12.82
N GLN A 93 -13.36 13.83 14.04
CA GLN A 93 -13.84 13.15 15.25
C GLN A 93 -15.35 12.90 15.22
N THR A 94 -16.12 13.88 14.74
CA THR A 94 -17.58 13.76 14.63
C THR A 94 -17.95 12.78 13.52
N ALA A 95 -17.31 12.84 12.35
CA ALA A 95 -17.49 11.88 11.27
C ALA A 95 -17.22 10.44 11.72
N VAL A 96 -16.15 10.20 12.49
CA VAL A 96 -15.82 8.88 13.04
C VAL A 96 -16.95 8.33 13.92
N ARG A 97 -17.59 9.19 14.73
CA ARG A 97 -18.74 8.79 15.58
C ARG A 97 -20.00 8.48 14.78
N LEU A 98 -20.17 9.10 13.61
CA LEU A 98 -21.32 8.85 12.73
C LEU A 98 -21.12 7.57 11.90
N ILE A 99 -19.89 7.30 11.46
CA ILE A 99 -19.57 6.17 10.57
C ILE A 99 -19.37 4.86 11.34
N LEU A 100 -18.75 4.89 12.53
CA LEU A 100 -18.43 3.68 13.28
C LEU A 100 -19.49 3.41 14.37
N PRO A 101 -19.94 2.16 14.55
CA PRO A 101 -20.93 1.82 15.57
C PRO A 101 -20.31 1.62 16.96
N GLY A 102 -21.10 1.92 18.00
CA GLY A 102 -20.88 1.47 19.38
C GLY A 102 -19.46 1.70 19.93
N GLU A 103 -18.88 0.66 20.53
CA GLU A 103 -17.55 0.68 21.15
C GLU A 103 -16.42 0.99 20.15
N LEU A 104 -16.58 0.63 18.88
CA LEU A 104 -15.57 0.92 17.86
C LEU A 104 -15.36 2.42 17.68
N SER A 105 -16.44 3.21 17.72
CA SER A 105 -16.35 4.67 17.66
C SER A 105 -15.59 5.25 18.86
N LYS A 106 -15.83 4.71 20.07
CA LYS A 106 -15.18 5.18 21.30
C LYS A 106 -13.68 4.94 21.27
N HIS A 107 -13.27 3.74 20.87
CA HIS A 107 -11.86 3.39 20.72
C HIS A 107 -11.19 4.21 19.62
N ALA A 108 -11.82 4.34 18.45
CA ALA A 108 -11.28 5.13 17.33
C ALA A 108 -11.07 6.59 17.72
N VAL A 109 -12.03 7.20 18.44
CA VAL A 109 -11.88 8.58 18.94
C VAL A 109 -10.75 8.67 19.96
N SER A 110 -10.64 7.72 20.89
CA SER A 110 -9.57 7.68 21.89
C SER A 110 -8.18 7.61 21.24
N GLU A 111 -7.98 6.69 20.29
CA GLU A 111 -6.71 6.56 19.56
C GLU A 111 -6.41 7.80 18.71
N GLY A 112 -7.43 8.40 18.08
CA GLY A 112 -7.29 9.65 17.33
C GLY A 112 -6.82 10.82 18.22
N THR A 113 -7.42 10.99 19.40
CA THR A 113 -7.02 12.04 20.35
C THR A 113 -5.60 11.83 20.85
N LYS A 114 -5.22 10.59 21.21
CA LYS A 114 -3.85 10.26 21.62
C LYS A 114 -2.83 10.62 20.54
N ALA A 115 -3.13 10.29 19.28
CA ALA A 115 -2.25 10.59 18.16
C ALA A 115 -2.04 12.10 17.97
N VAL A 116 -3.11 12.90 18.06
CA VAL A 116 -3.04 14.37 17.96
C VAL A 116 -2.21 14.95 19.10
N THR A 117 -2.46 14.52 20.35
CA THR A 117 -1.69 14.99 21.51
C THR A 117 -0.22 14.66 21.38
N LYS A 118 0.12 13.43 20.97
CA LYS A 118 1.52 13.03 20.76
C LYS A 118 2.19 13.86 19.66
N TYR A 119 1.48 14.12 18.57
CA TYR A 119 2.00 14.96 17.49
C TYR A 119 2.29 16.38 17.97
N THR A 120 1.34 17.03 18.64
CA THR A 120 1.52 18.38 19.18
C THR A 120 2.65 18.46 20.21
N ALA A 121 2.88 17.41 20.99
CA ALA A 121 4.00 17.34 21.95
C ALA A 121 5.37 17.05 21.31
N SER A 122 5.39 16.62 20.04
CA SER A 122 6.63 16.34 19.29
C SER A 122 7.03 17.50 18.37
N VAL A 123 6.19 18.53 18.28
CA VAL A 123 6.47 19.83 17.64
C VAL A 123 7.01 20.78 18.71
#